data_AF-A0A850BQ87-F1
#
_entry.id   AF-A0A850BQ87-F1
#
_cell.length_a   1.000
_cell.length_b   1.000
_cell.length_c   1.000
_cell.angle_alpha   90.00
_cell.angle_beta   90.00
_cell.angle_gamma   90.00
#
_symmetry.space_group_name_H-M   'P 1'
#
loop_
_entity.id
_entity.type
_entity.pdbx_description
1 polymer ?
#
loop_
_entity_poly.entity_id
_entity_poly.type
_entity_poly.pdbx_seq_one_letter_code
_entity_poly.pdbx_strand_id
1 'polypeptide(L)'
;MPNPELLNAHPEIEPGLLRSMASEPAMVEVWSDAPDTANFHDCIRKLHQWHHTLELRAGSRISFPTAWLVSAGRPDTVLRDFGFVPDVSVVSSGLYTTGAPGWRVYIIVIAELPSVRSTVLLRLLGSARVRRMALRDLAALPEDAWERREEFPWLVRLSFEVPAEVVARLPADERDFIMETREWYEQFNARRLKEAKESWHARLCGKHLGRPLTDAEKATFTDRLDRLGEERVEEVILSSSSEALGIWLADPNAR
;
A
#
# COMPACT_ATOMS: atom_id res chain seq x y z
N MET A 1 -4.72 18.46 23.31
CA MET A 1 -3.90 18.76 22.11
C MET A 1 -2.95 17.60 21.93
N PRO A 2 -2.67 17.12 20.70
CA PRO A 2 -1.53 16.22 20.50
C PRO A 2 -0.29 16.89 21.09
N ASN A 3 0.56 16.13 21.78
CA ASN A 3 1.78 16.67 22.37
C ASN A 3 2.68 17.19 21.23
N PRO A 4 3.03 18.49 21.18
CA PRO A 4 3.91 19.02 20.14
C PRO A 4 5.29 18.34 20.13
N GLU A 5 5.74 17.81 21.27
CA GLU A 5 7.00 17.05 21.37
C GLU A 5 6.92 15.66 20.73
N LEU A 6 5.70 15.13 20.51
CA LEU A 6 5.47 13.89 19.74
C LEU A 6 5.33 14.16 18.24
N LEU A 7 5.19 15.43 17.82
CA LEU A 7 5.31 15.84 16.42
C LEU A 7 6.79 15.94 16.05
N ASN A 8 7.54 14.87 16.27
CA ASN A 8 8.86 14.76 15.66
C ASN A 8 8.64 14.84 14.15
N ALA A 9 9.28 15.81 13.51
CA ALA A 9 9.33 15.82 12.07
C ALA A 9 9.96 14.50 11.66
N HIS A 10 9.22 13.66 10.95
CA HIS A 10 9.72 12.46 10.31
C HIS A 10 10.29 12.89 8.95
N PRO A 11 11.60 13.24 8.85
CA PRO A 11 12.19 13.71 7.60
C PRO A 11 12.09 12.68 6.46
N GLU A 12 11.92 11.40 6.81
CA GLU A 12 11.68 10.30 5.90
C GLU A 12 10.31 10.37 5.19
N ILE A 13 9.34 11.08 5.77
CA ILE A 13 8.02 11.28 5.15
C ILE A 13 8.16 12.37 4.08
N GLU A 14 8.21 11.94 2.82
CA GLU A 14 8.24 12.82 1.66
C GLU A 14 7.06 13.82 1.70
N PRO A 15 7.26 15.08 1.23
CA PRO A 15 6.15 16.01 1.05
C PRO A 15 5.05 15.39 0.17
N GLY A 16 3.80 15.50 0.60
CA GLY A 16 2.66 14.89 -0.09
C GLY A 16 1.37 15.02 0.71
N LEU A 17 0.34 14.27 0.32
CA LEU A 17 -0.98 14.35 0.93
C LEU A 17 -0.96 14.03 2.43
N LEU A 18 -0.35 12.93 2.85
CA LEU A 18 -0.30 12.55 4.27
C LEU A 18 0.38 13.62 5.13
N ARG A 19 1.48 14.18 4.64
CA ARG A 19 2.17 15.29 5.33
C ARG A 19 1.31 16.56 5.38
N SER A 20 0.57 16.84 4.31
CA SER A 20 -0.37 17.98 4.25
C SER A 20 -1.55 17.78 5.21
N MET A 21 -2.03 16.55 5.38
CA MET A 21 -3.08 16.21 6.35
C MET A 21 -2.61 16.39 7.79
N ALA A 22 -1.33 16.09 8.05
CA ALA A 22 -0.73 16.15 9.39
C ALA A 22 -0.09 17.50 9.72
N SER A 23 -0.12 18.50 8.83
CA SER A 23 0.60 19.78 9.03
C SER A 23 0.01 20.64 10.15
N GLU A 24 -1.24 20.39 10.52
CA GLU A 24 -1.94 21.06 11.62
C GLU A 24 -3.02 20.14 12.20
N PRO A 25 -3.53 20.40 13.41
CA PRO A 25 -4.67 19.67 13.94
C PRO A 25 -5.89 19.78 13.02
N ALA A 26 -6.36 18.63 12.52
CA ALA A 26 -7.47 18.56 11.58
C ALA A 26 -8.43 17.41 11.94
N MET A 27 -9.68 17.55 11.50
CA MET A 27 -10.64 16.44 11.52
C MET A 27 -10.41 15.58 10.27
N VAL A 28 -10.43 14.25 10.44
CA VAL A 28 -10.39 13.31 9.33
C VAL A 28 -11.64 12.44 9.40
N GLU A 29 -12.41 12.43 8.32
CA GLU A 29 -13.55 11.53 8.16
C GLU A 29 -13.29 10.63 6.94
N VAL A 30 -13.52 9.33 7.09
CA VAL A 30 -13.16 8.31 6.10
C VAL A 30 -14.42 7.52 5.72
N TRP A 31 -14.64 7.32 4.42
CA TRP A 31 -15.73 6.52 3.88
C TRP A 31 -15.23 5.45 2.93
N SER A 32 -15.70 4.21 3.14
CA SER A 32 -15.49 3.06 2.24
C SER A 32 -16.24 3.19 0.91
N ASP A 33 -17.19 4.11 0.82
CA ASP A 33 -17.97 4.46 -0.37
C ASP A 33 -17.94 5.99 -0.63
N ALA A 34 -18.46 6.41 -1.78
CA ALA A 34 -18.65 7.82 -2.08
C ALA A 34 -19.74 8.43 -1.16
N PRO A 35 -19.42 9.43 -0.29
CA PRO A 35 -20.43 10.05 0.56
C PRO A 35 -21.45 10.82 -0.28
N ASP A 36 -22.70 10.78 0.17
CA ASP A 36 -23.77 11.61 -0.39
C ASP A 36 -23.87 12.98 0.31
N THR A 37 -24.85 13.78 -0.12
CA THR A 37 -25.13 15.11 0.44
C THR A 37 -25.47 15.06 1.93
N ALA A 38 -26.15 14.01 2.40
CA ALA A 38 -26.49 13.88 3.82
C ALA A 38 -25.24 13.57 4.66
N ASN A 39 -24.40 12.64 4.20
CA ASN A 39 -23.10 12.34 4.81
C ASN A 39 -22.20 13.58 4.87
N PHE A 40 -22.17 14.38 3.80
CA PHE A 40 -21.42 15.63 3.77
C PHE A 40 -21.94 16.61 4.82
N HIS A 41 -23.25 16.87 4.90
CA HIS A 41 -23.82 17.75 5.92
C HIS A 41 -23.57 17.25 7.35
N ASP A 42 -23.63 15.94 7.58
CA ASP A 42 -23.28 15.36 8.87
C ASP A 42 -21.81 15.59 9.23
N CYS A 43 -20.90 15.44 8.27
CA CYS A 43 -19.49 15.76 8.45
C CYS A 43 -19.29 17.24 8.82
N ILE A 44 -19.94 18.17 8.11
CA ILE A 44 -19.87 19.60 8.42
C ILE A 44 -20.44 19.89 9.82
N ARG A 45 -21.55 19.28 10.20
CA ARG A 45 -22.11 19.41 11.55
C ARG A 45 -21.12 18.95 12.63
N LYS A 46 -20.44 17.81 12.43
CA LYS A 46 -19.39 17.32 13.34
C LYS A 46 -18.23 18.31 13.44
N LEU A 47 -17.78 18.87 12.31
CA LEU A 47 -16.69 19.85 12.26
C LEU A 47 -17.02 21.10 13.09
N HIS A 48 -18.21 21.67 12.90
CA HIS A 48 -18.65 22.85 13.64
C HIS A 48 -18.81 22.56 15.14
N GLN A 49 -19.35 21.39 15.50
CA GLN A 49 -19.47 20.98 16.90
C GLN A 49 -18.10 20.80 17.56
N TRP A 50 -17.14 20.22 16.83
CA TRP A 50 -15.78 20.06 17.32
C TRP A 50 -15.09 21.41 17.50
N HIS A 51 -15.20 22.33 16.52
CA HIS A 51 -14.68 23.69 16.62
C HIS A 51 -15.22 24.42 17.85
N HIS A 52 -16.53 24.38 18.07
CA HIS A 52 -17.16 24.94 19.28
C HIS A 52 -16.57 24.34 20.56
N THR A 53 -16.37 23.02 20.59
CA THR A 53 -15.80 22.32 21.76
C THR A 53 -14.35 22.74 22.01
N LEU A 54 -13.56 22.98 20.96
CA LEU A 54 -12.20 23.49 21.08
C LEU A 54 -12.16 24.92 21.60
N GLU A 55 -13.05 25.81 21.12
CA GLU A 55 -13.18 27.18 21.64
C GLU A 55 -13.51 27.19 23.14
N LEU A 56 -14.47 26.37 23.58
CA LEU A 56 -14.81 26.24 25.00
C LEU A 56 -13.61 25.79 25.86
N ARG A 57 -12.83 24.83 25.37
CA ARG A 57 -11.62 24.35 26.06
C ARG A 57 -10.51 25.40 26.10
N ALA A 58 -10.39 26.21 25.05
CA ALA A 58 -9.39 27.28 24.97
C ALA A 58 -9.80 28.55 25.72
N GLY A 59 -11.08 28.70 26.09
CA GLY A 59 -11.62 29.92 26.70
C GLY A 59 -11.55 31.15 25.80
N SER A 60 -11.35 30.96 24.49
CA SER A 60 -11.15 32.03 23.51
C SER A 60 -11.56 31.56 22.11
N ARG A 61 -11.74 32.51 21.19
CA ARG A 61 -11.95 32.22 19.77
C ARG A 61 -10.66 31.63 19.18
N ILE A 62 -10.80 30.57 18.39
CA ILE A 62 -9.68 29.93 17.69
C ILE A 62 -9.96 29.88 16.19
N SER A 63 -8.90 29.75 15.38
CA SER A 63 -9.02 29.53 13.94
C SER A 63 -9.88 28.31 13.64
N PHE A 64 -10.71 28.40 12.60
CA PHE A 64 -11.55 27.29 12.16
C PHE A 64 -10.65 26.12 11.72
N PRO A 65 -10.88 24.89 12.22
CA PRO A 65 -10.00 23.77 11.92
C PRO A 65 -10.22 23.25 10.50
N THR A 66 -9.19 22.59 9.96
CA THR A 66 -9.30 21.90 8.68
C THR A 66 -10.04 20.57 8.81
N ALA A 67 -10.79 20.20 7.77
CA ALA A 67 -11.38 18.88 7.62
C ALA A 67 -10.89 18.19 6.34
N TRP A 68 -10.42 16.95 6.49
CA TRP A 68 -10.05 16.06 5.41
C TRP A 68 -11.10 14.96 5.27
N LEU A 69 -11.80 14.96 4.14
CA LEU A 69 -12.81 13.97 3.80
C LEU A 69 -12.19 12.96 2.85
N VAL A 70 -11.93 11.75 3.33
CA VAL A 70 -11.27 10.69 2.58
C VAL A 70 -12.34 9.73 2.08
N SER A 71 -12.57 9.70 0.78
CA SER A 71 -13.54 8.79 0.17
C SER A 71 -12.85 7.77 -0.72
N ALA A 72 -13.22 6.50 -0.56
CA ALA A 72 -12.76 5.43 -1.43
C ALA A 72 -13.22 5.62 -2.89
N GLY A 73 -14.38 6.25 -3.10
CA GLY A 73 -15.00 6.52 -4.40
C GLY A 73 -15.15 8.02 -4.68
N ARG A 74 -15.57 8.38 -5.90
CA ARG A 74 -15.79 9.78 -6.28
C ARG A 74 -17.20 10.23 -5.87
N PRO A 75 -17.36 11.25 -5.00
CA PRO A 75 -18.67 11.74 -4.59
C PRO A 75 -19.19 12.82 -5.54
N ASP A 76 -19.63 12.44 -6.73
CA ASP A 76 -19.99 13.38 -7.81
C ASP A 76 -21.00 14.46 -7.41
N THR A 77 -22.04 14.08 -6.67
CA THR A 77 -23.05 15.04 -6.21
C THR A 77 -22.46 16.05 -5.22
N VAL A 78 -21.65 15.60 -4.27
CA VAL A 78 -20.99 16.50 -3.30
C VAL A 78 -20.01 17.43 -4.01
N LEU A 79 -19.19 16.88 -4.93
CA LEU A 79 -18.21 17.69 -5.64
C LEU A 79 -18.88 18.81 -6.45
N ARG A 80 -19.94 18.46 -7.19
CA ARG A 80 -20.68 19.40 -8.04
C ARG A 80 -21.47 20.42 -7.22
N ASP A 81 -22.31 19.95 -6.30
CA ASP A 81 -23.32 20.79 -5.66
C ASP A 81 -22.71 21.74 -4.61
N PHE A 82 -21.54 21.40 -4.05
CA PHE A 82 -20.79 22.23 -3.11
C PHE A 82 -19.59 22.95 -3.74
N GLY A 83 -19.42 22.87 -5.06
CA GLY A 83 -18.43 23.65 -5.81
C GLY A 83 -16.98 23.26 -5.51
N PHE A 84 -16.72 21.96 -5.32
CA PHE A 84 -15.36 21.45 -5.25
C PHE A 84 -14.74 21.32 -6.64
N VAL A 85 -13.49 21.71 -6.76
CA VAL A 85 -12.68 21.66 -7.98
C VAL A 85 -11.40 20.87 -7.72
N PRO A 86 -10.84 20.18 -8.72
CA PRO A 86 -9.56 19.50 -8.58
C PRO A 86 -8.46 20.47 -8.15
N ASP A 87 -7.61 20.03 -7.24
CA ASP A 87 -6.41 20.74 -6.79
C ASP A 87 -5.18 19.88 -7.08
N VAL A 88 -4.30 20.40 -7.94
CA VAL A 88 -3.08 19.71 -8.38
C VAL A 88 -1.81 20.21 -7.69
N SER A 89 -1.95 21.03 -6.65
CA SER A 89 -0.82 21.67 -5.95
C SER A 89 0.06 20.68 -5.17
N VAL A 90 -0.54 19.59 -4.65
CA VAL A 90 0.14 18.59 -3.82
C VAL A 90 0.24 17.22 -4.51
N VAL A 91 -0.77 16.87 -5.31
CA VAL A 91 -0.86 15.57 -6.00
C VAL A 91 -1.46 15.80 -7.38
N SER A 92 -1.08 15.00 -8.37
CA SER A 92 -1.54 15.20 -9.75
C SER A 92 -3.03 14.92 -9.97
N SER A 93 -3.70 14.20 -9.05
CA SER A 93 -5.11 13.82 -9.15
C SER A 93 -5.66 13.35 -7.79
N GLY A 94 -6.97 13.46 -7.61
CA GLY A 94 -7.70 12.93 -6.44
C GLY A 94 -7.79 13.87 -5.24
N LEU A 95 -7.24 15.09 -5.30
CA LEU A 95 -7.48 16.12 -4.29
C LEU A 95 -8.46 17.16 -4.83
N TYR A 96 -9.41 17.55 -3.99
CA TYR A 96 -10.45 18.52 -4.31
C TYR A 96 -10.57 19.57 -3.22
N THR A 97 -10.67 20.83 -3.61
CA THR A 97 -10.84 21.99 -2.74
C THR A 97 -12.02 22.84 -3.21
N THR A 98 -12.45 23.80 -2.41
CA THR A 98 -13.49 24.77 -2.82
C THR A 98 -12.84 26.11 -3.18
N GLY A 99 -13.49 26.88 -4.05
CA GLY A 99 -13.07 28.26 -4.35
C GLY A 99 -13.25 29.24 -3.16
N ALA A 100 -13.82 28.77 -2.04
CA ALA A 100 -14.06 29.56 -0.85
C ALA A 100 -13.13 29.07 0.28
N PRO A 101 -11.92 29.63 0.43
CA PRO A 101 -10.89 29.09 1.34
C PRO A 101 -11.30 29.09 2.81
N GLY A 102 -12.31 29.86 3.20
CA GLY A 102 -12.89 29.86 4.55
C GLY A 102 -13.54 28.53 4.95
N TRP A 103 -13.91 27.67 4.00
CA TRP A 103 -14.46 26.34 4.31
C TRP A 103 -13.43 25.42 4.96
N ARG A 104 -12.16 25.52 4.56
CA ARG A 104 -11.06 24.64 5.03
C ARG A 104 -11.42 23.14 5.00
N VAL A 105 -12.18 22.74 3.99
CA VAL A 105 -12.62 21.36 3.77
C VAL A 105 -11.96 20.87 2.48
N TYR A 106 -11.29 19.73 2.55
CA TYR A 106 -10.62 19.07 1.43
C TYR A 106 -11.20 17.68 1.24
N ILE A 107 -11.45 17.28 0.00
CA ILE A 107 -11.89 15.92 -0.32
C ILE A 107 -10.75 15.20 -1.03
N ILE A 108 -10.37 14.04 -0.50
CA ILE A 108 -9.45 13.09 -1.14
C ILE A 108 -10.29 11.95 -1.72
N VAL A 109 -10.23 11.77 -3.03
CA VAL A 109 -10.85 10.67 -3.76
C VAL A 109 -9.79 9.62 -4.04
N ILE A 110 -9.78 8.55 -3.22
CA ILE A 110 -8.73 7.51 -3.26
C ILE A 110 -8.67 6.81 -4.63
N ALA A 111 -9.82 6.54 -5.25
CA ALA A 111 -9.89 5.89 -6.56
C ALA A 111 -9.20 6.68 -7.68
N GLU A 112 -8.95 7.98 -7.48
CA GLU A 112 -8.30 8.87 -8.45
C GLU A 112 -6.85 9.18 -8.11
N LEU A 113 -6.36 8.72 -6.95
CA LEU A 113 -4.97 8.95 -6.55
C LEU A 113 -4.00 8.23 -7.50
N PRO A 114 -2.91 8.89 -7.93
CA PRO A 114 -1.91 8.26 -8.79
C PRO A 114 -1.22 7.09 -8.09
N SER A 115 -0.76 6.11 -8.87
CA SER A 115 -0.03 4.93 -8.38
C SER A 115 1.45 5.27 -8.12
N VAL A 116 1.72 6.10 -7.12
CA VAL A 116 3.06 6.55 -6.72
C VAL A 116 3.32 6.28 -5.25
N ARG A 117 4.58 6.36 -4.82
CA ARG A 117 5.01 6.13 -3.43
C ARG A 117 4.27 7.02 -2.43
N SER A 118 4.19 8.33 -2.71
CA SER A 118 3.59 9.33 -1.79
C SER A 118 2.09 9.15 -1.52
N THR A 119 1.39 8.31 -2.28
CA THR A 119 -0.04 8.01 -2.10
C THR A 119 -0.29 6.57 -1.65
N VAL A 120 0.74 5.72 -1.54
CA VAL A 120 0.58 4.27 -1.36
C VAL A 120 -0.24 3.94 -0.12
N LEU A 121 0.03 4.61 1.00
CA LEU A 121 -0.66 4.38 2.26
C LEU A 121 -2.12 4.85 2.22
N LEU A 122 -2.43 5.98 1.58
CA LEU A 122 -3.81 6.43 1.39
C LEU A 122 -4.59 5.46 0.51
N ARG A 123 -3.96 4.89 -0.52
CA ARG A 123 -4.59 3.90 -1.41
C ARG A 123 -4.92 2.57 -0.73
N LEU A 124 -4.32 2.27 0.43
CA LEU A 124 -4.73 1.12 1.25
C LEU A 124 -6.15 1.28 1.82
N LEU A 125 -6.63 2.52 1.97
CA LEU A 125 -7.98 2.83 2.44
C LEU A 125 -9.03 2.81 1.31
N GLY A 126 -8.62 2.48 0.09
CA GLY A 126 -9.50 2.46 -1.08
C GLY A 126 -10.33 1.19 -1.23
N SER A 127 -11.06 1.10 -2.34
CA SER A 127 -11.77 -0.13 -2.73
C SER A 127 -10.83 -1.34 -2.82
N ALA A 128 -11.36 -2.56 -2.74
CA ALA A 128 -10.57 -3.80 -2.82
C ALA A 128 -9.59 -3.85 -4.01
N ARG A 129 -10.01 -3.32 -5.17
CA ARG A 129 -9.13 -3.20 -6.35
C ARG A 129 -7.95 -2.24 -6.10
N VAL A 130 -8.21 -1.04 -5.62
CA VAL A 130 -7.18 0.00 -5.39
C VAL A 130 -6.23 -0.45 -4.27
N ARG A 131 -6.78 -1.04 -3.22
CA ARG A 131 -6.03 -1.57 -2.09
C ARG A 131 -5.08 -2.71 -2.47
N ARG A 132 -5.51 -3.65 -3.33
CA ARG A 132 -4.60 -4.68 -3.88
C ARG A 132 -3.43 -4.09 -4.65
N MET A 133 -3.69 -3.05 -5.46
CA MET A 133 -2.63 -2.35 -6.17
C MET A 133 -1.68 -1.67 -5.17
N ALA A 134 -2.22 -1.02 -4.14
CA ALA A 134 -1.43 -0.38 -3.09
C ALA A 134 -0.59 -1.38 -2.28
N LEU A 135 -1.11 -2.56 -1.93
CA LEU A 135 -0.34 -3.63 -1.27
C LEU A 135 0.84 -4.09 -2.14
N ARG A 136 0.62 -4.26 -3.45
CA ARG A 136 1.71 -4.60 -4.39
C ARG A 136 2.75 -3.49 -4.47
N ASP A 137 2.32 -2.24 -4.59
CA ASP A 137 3.21 -1.08 -4.64
C ASP A 137 4.03 -0.95 -3.34
N LEU A 138 3.38 -1.11 -2.18
CA LEU A 138 4.02 -1.09 -0.86
C LEU A 138 5.07 -2.19 -0.71
N ALA A 139 4.78 -3.39 -1.19
CA ALA A 139 5.71 -4.52 -1.15
C ALA A 139 6.89 -4.40 -2.12
N ALA A 140 6.69 -3.67 -3.22
CA ALA A 140 7.72 -3.35 -4.20
C ALA A 140 8.67 -2.24 -3.73
N LEU A 141 8.32 -1.48 -2.69
CA LEU A 141 9.23 -0.49 -2.11
C LEU A 141 10.50 -1.16 -1.57
N PRO A 142 11.65 -0.45 -1.56
CA PRO A 142 12.86 -0.91 -0.87
C PRO A 142 12.58 -1.36 0.57
N GLU A 143 13.34 -2.34 1.06
CA GLU A 143 13.14 -2.89 2.42
C GLU A 143 13.39 -1.86 3.53
N ASP A 144 14.18 -0.84 3.26
CA ASP A 144 14.49 0.29 4.15
C ASP A 144 13.52 1.47 3.99
N ALA A 145 12.57 1.41 3.04
CA ALA A 145 11.52 2.40 2.92
C ALA A 145 10.66 2.39 4.19
N TRP A 146 10.51 3.55 4.83
CA TRP A 146 9.80 3.66 6.10
C TRP A 146 8.35 3.18 5.99
N GLU A 147 7.67 3.41 4.86
CA GLU A 147 6.30 2.94 4.64
C GLU A 147 6.23 1.42 4.77
N ARG A 148 7.20 0.73 4.17
CA ARG A 148 7.28 -0.72 4.21
C ARG A 148 7.75 -1.22 5.58
N ARG A 149 8.65 -0.51 6.25
CA ARG A 149 9.17 -0.91 7.56
C ARG A 149 8.12 -0.76 8.67
N GLU A 150 7.38 0.35 8.65
CA GLU A 150 6.44 0.71 9.71
C GLU A 150 5.05 0.11 9.46
N GLU A 151 4.46 0.28 8.28
CA GLU A 151 3.04 -0.05 8.06
C GLU A 151 2.82 -1.52 7.71
N PHE A 152 3.73 -2.11 6.93
CA PHE A 152 3.56 -3.48 6.43
C PHE A 152 3.43 -4.53 7.54
N PRO A 153 4.25 -4.51 8.62
CA PRO A 153 4.10 -5.46 9.72
C PRO A 153 2.73 -5.34 10.40
N TRP A 154 2.20 -4.12 10.57
CA TRP A 154 0.90 -3.90 11.19
C TRP A 154 -0.25 -4.39 10.33
N LEU A 155 -0.22 -4.14 9.01
CA LEU A 155 -1.24 -4.65 8.09
C LEU A 155 -1.32 -6.18 8.12
N VAL A 156 -0.17 -6.84 8.03
CA VAL A 156 -0.07 -8.30 8.11
C VAL A 156 -0.55 -8.77 9.47
N ARG A 157 0.02 -8.23 10.55
CA ARG A 157 -0.30 -8.63 11.92
C ARG A 157 -1.80 -8.50 12.21
N LEU A 158 -2.40 -7.36 11.90
CA LEU A 158 -3.83 -7.14 12.05
C LEU A 158 -4.64 -8.16 11.25
N SER A 159 -4.24 -8.45 10.01
CA SER A 159 -4.95 -9.45 9.21
C SER A 159 -4.91 -10.84 9.85
N PHE A 160 -3.81 -11.27 10.49
CA PHE A 160 -3.69 -12.61 11.09
C PHE A 160 -4.16 -12.69 12.56
N GLU A 161 -4.12 -11.60 13.33
CA GLU A 161 -4.46 -11.61 14.77
C GLU A 161 -5.95 -11.48 15.06
N VAL A 162 -6.78 -11.12 14.07
CA VAL A 162 -8.24 -11.10 14.27
C VAL A 162 -8.77 -12.54 14.39
N PRO A 163 -9.40 -12.91 15.53
CA PRO A 163 -9.93 -14.26 15.76
C PRO A 163 -10.95 -14.65 14.69
N ALA A 164 -10.98 -15.93 14.31
CA ALA A 164 -11.88 -16.41 13.26
C ALA A 164 -13.36 -16.15 13.57
N GLU A 165 -13.74 -16.20 14.85
CA GLU A 165 -15.11 -15.90 15.31
C GLU A 165 -15.47 -14.43 15.13
N VAL A 166 -14.49 -13.53 15.25
CA VAL A 166 -14.66 -12.10 14.99
C VAL A 166 -14.78 -11.89 13.49
N VAL A 167 -13.86 -12.45 12.70
CA VAL A 167 -13.91 -12.37 11.22
C VAL A 167 -15.28 -12.83 10.73
N ALA A 168 -15.79 -13.99 11.16
CA ALA A 168 -17.07 -14.51 10.72
C ALA A 168 -18.28 -13.58 10.96
N ARG A 169 -18.17 -12.64 11.92
CA ARG A 169 -19.22 -11.67 12.27
C ARG A 169 -19.07 -10.32 11.59
N LEU A 170 -17.92 -10.03 10.98
CA LEU A 170 -17.69 -8.77 10.29
C LEU A 170 -18.58 -8.67 9.04
N PRO A 171 -18.89 -7.45 8.57
CA PRO A 171 -19.43 -7.22 7.22
C PRO A 171 -18.61 -7.92 6.12
N ALA A 172 -19.25 -8.23 5.00
CA ALA A 172 -18.61 -9.02 3.93
C ALA A 172 -17.33 -8.36 3.39
N ASP A 173 -17.37 -7.05 3.17
CA ASP A 173 -16.25 -6.23 2.72
C ASP A 173 -15.06 -6.22 3.68
N GLU A 174 -15.31 -6.20 4.99
CA GLU A 174 -14.28 -6.30 6.02
C GLU A 174 -13.66 -7.70 6.10
N ARG A 175 -14.48 -8.75 5.97
CA ARG A 175 -13.97 -10.14 5.90
C ARG A 175 -13.10 -10.36 4.69
N ASP A 176 -13.59 -9.90 3.53
CA ASP A 176 -12.90 -10.03 2.25
C ASP A 176 -11.55 -9.31 2.31
N PHE A 177 -11.48 -8.14 2.97
CA PHE A 177 -10.22 -7.46 3.22
C PHE A 177 -9.21 -8.29 4.00
N ILE A 178 -9.63 -8.90 5.12
CA ILE A 178 -8.74 -9.70 5.96
C ILE A 178 -8.22 -10.91 5.16
N MET A 179 -9.11 -11.63 4.48
CA MET A 179 -8.75 -12.82 3.71
C MET A 179 -7.85 -12.48 2.52
N GLU A 180 -8.16 -11.42 1.78
CA GLU A 180 -7.36 -10.93 0.66
C GLU A 180 -5.95 -10.52 1.10
N THR A 181 -5.82 -9.87 2.26
CA THR A 181 -4.52 -9.46 2.81
C THR A 181 -3.67 -10.66 3.21
N ARG A 182 -4.28 -11.67 3.86
CA ARG A 182 -3.61 -12.93 4.23
C ARG A 182 -3.12 -13.68 2.99
N GLU A 183 -4.01 -13.91 2.03
CA GLU A 183 -3.70 -14.63 0.79
C GLU A 183 -2.59 -13.92 0.01
N TRP A 184 -2.70 -12.59 -0.13
CA TRP A 184 -1.67 -11.79 -0.79
C TRP A 184 -0.31 -11.89 -0.09
N TYR A 185 -0.28 -11.87 1.26
CA TYR A 185 0.96 -11.99 2.04
C TYR A 185 1.60 -13.38 1.90
N GLU A 186 0.80 -14.44 1.94
CA GLU A 186 1.26 -15.81 1.71
C GLU A 186 1.87 -15.97 0.31
N GLN A 187 1.17 -15.49 -0.72
CA GLN A 187 1.67 -15.50 -2.10
C GLN A 187 2.93 -14.65 -2.28
N PHE A 188 3.04 -13.52 -1.57
CA PHE A 188 4.23 -12.68 -1.57
C PHE A 188 5.44 -13.42 -0.98
N ASN A 189 5.28 -14.05 0.18
CA ASN A 189 6.35 -14.81 0.84
C ASN A 189 6.76 -16.04 0.04
N ALA A 190 5.80 -16.78 -0.50
CA ALA A 190 6.07 -17.94 -1.34
C ALA A 190 6.91 -17.56 -2.58
N ARG A 191 6.58 -16.45 -3.25
CA ARG A 191 7.36 -15.93 -4.38
C ARG A 191 8.78 -15.55 -3.96
N ARG A 192 8.94 -14.82 -2.86
CA ARG A 192 10.29 -14.45 -2.36
C ARG A 192 11.15 -15.65 -2.00
N LEU A 193 10.55 -16.66 -1.37
CA LEU A 193 11.27 -17.89 -1.06
C LEU A 193 11.70 -18.61 -2.35
N LYS A 194 10.82 -18.68 -3.35
CA LYS A 194 11.14 -19.25 -4.67
C LYS A 194 12.28 -18.49 -5.35
N GLU A 195 12.20 -17.16 -5.45
CA GLU A 195 13.23 -16.30 -6.03
C GLU A 195 14.58 -16.43 -5.31
N ALA A 196 14.56 -16.51 -3.98
CA ALA A 196 15.77 -16.70 -3.17
C ALA A 196 16.43 -18.06 -3.46
N LYS A 197 15.64 -19.13 -3.59
CA LYS A 197 16.11 -20.46 -3.97
C LYS A 197 16.69 -20.48 -5.38
N GLU A 198 15.95 -19.97 -6.36
CA GLU A 198 16.41 -19.87 -7.76
C GLU A 198 17.73 -19.09 -7.87
N SER A 199 17.83 -17.95 -7.18
CA SER A 199 19.06 -17.16 -7.13
C SER A 199 20.23 -17.91 -6.48
N TRP A 200 19.96 -18.67 -5.42
CA TRP A 200 20.96 -19.51 -4.77
C TRP A 200 21.48 -20.62 -5.69
N HIS A 201 20.58 -21.35 -6.38
CA HIS A 201 20.98 -22.39 -7.33
C HIS A 201 21.71 -21.83 -8.53
N ALA A 202 21.25 -20.72 -9.12
CA ALA A 202 21.94 -20.07 -10.23
C ALA A 202 23.37 -19.65 -9.84
N ARG A 203 23.56 -19.16 -8.60
CA ARG A 203 24.89 -18.86 -8.07
C ARG A 203 25.75 -20.11 -7.88
N LEU A 204 25.16 -21.23 -7.45
CA LEU A 204 25.85 -22.52 -7.34
C LEU A 204 26.30 -23.04 -8.71
N CYS A 205 25.42 -23.03 -9.71
CA CYS A 205 25.75 -23.37 -11.09
C CYS A 205 26.88 -22.48 -11.62
N GLY A 206 26.82 -21.16 -11.37
CA GLY A 206 27.86 -20.25 -11.83
C GLY A 206 29.22 -20.50 -11.18
N LYS A 207 29.25 -20.88 -9.90
CA LYS A 207 30.48 -21.33 -9.23
C LYS A 207 31.01 -22.62 -9.85
N HIS A 208 30.13 -23.58 -10.15
CA HIS A 208 30.52 -24.87 -10.73
C HIS A 208 31.03 -24.74 -12.18
N LEU A 209 30.44 -23.84 -12.97
CA LEU A 209 30.88 -23.50 -14.33
C LEU A 209 32.12 -22.59 -14.37
N GLY A 210 32.52 -22.00 -13.23
CA GLY A 210 33.58 -21.00 -13.17
C GLY A 210 33.23 -19.65 -13.82
N ARG A 211 31.96 -19.42 -14.18
CA ARG A 211 31.45 -18.19 -14.80
C ARG A 211 29.98 -17.95 -14.43
N PRO A 212 29.48 -16.70 -14.44
CA PRO A 212 28.05 -16.46 -14.29
C PRO A 212 27.24 -17.11 -15.41
N LEU A 213 25.99 -17.48 -15.10
CA LEU A 213 25.03 -17.95 -16.10
C LEU A 213 24.62 -16.78 -16.99
N THR A 214 24.51 -17.07 -18.28
CA THR A 214 23.86 -16.19 -19.26
C THR A 214 22.35 -16.12 -18.99
N ASP A 215 21.67 -15.10 -19.51
CA ASP A 215 20.22 -14.96 -19.29
C ASP A 215 19.42 -16.10 -19.94
N ALA A 216 19.92 -16.68 -21.04
CA ALA A 216 19.35 -17.89 -21.64
C ALA A 216 19.51 -19.10 -20.71
N GLU A 217 20.69 -19.32 -20.11
CA GLU A 217 20.91 -20.41 -19.16
C GLU A 217 20.08 -20.24 -17.88
N LYS A 218 19.90 -18.99 -17.40
CA LYS A 218 18.99 -18.71 -16.28
C LYS A 218 17.54 -19.07 -16.63
N ALA A 219 17.07 -18.70 -17.82
CA ALA A 219 15.72 -19.04 -18.27
C ALA A 219 15.51 -20.56 -18.38
N THR A 220 16.46 -21.29 -18.99
CA THR A 220 16.44 -22.76 -19.04
C THR A 220 16.49 -23.38 -17.65
N PHE A 221 17.29 -22.80 -16.75
CA PHE A 221 17.39 -23.25 -15.37
C PHE A 221 16.05 -23.11 -14.62
N THR A 222 15.40 -21.95 -14.71
CA THR A 222 14.10 -21.70 -14.08
C THR A 222 13.03 -22.66 -14.62
N ASP A 223 12.93 -22.84 -15.94
CA ASP A 223 12.00 -23.80 -16.56
C ASP A 223 12.20 -25.23 -16.03
N ARG A 224 13.45 -25.64 -15.82
CA ARG A 224 13.76 -26.97 -15.29
C ARG A 224 13.47 -27.13 -13.82
N LEU A 225 13.73 -26.11 -13.02
CA LEU A 225 13.37 -26.14 -11.61
C LEU A 225 11.86 -26.35 -11.48
N ASP A 226 11.06 -25.71 -12.34
CA ASP A 226 9.60 -25.88 -12.40
C ASP A 226 9.19 -27.26 -12.92
N ARG A 227 9.87 -27.82 -13.94
CA ARG A 227 9.50 -29.09 -14.57
C ARG A 227 10.00 -30.35 -13.84
N LEU A 228 11.23 -30.32 -13.33
CA LEU A 228 11.93 -31.49 -12.76
C LEU A 228 11.90 -31.49 -11.23
N GLY A 229 11.63 -30.34 -10.61
CA GLY A 229 11.67 -30.18 -9.16
C GLY A 229 13.08 -29.93 -8.61
N GLU A 230 13.11 -29.36 -7.41
CA GLU A 230 14.32 -28.88 -6.72
C GLU A 230 15.35 -30.00 -6.51
N GLU A 231 14.94 -31.14 -5.94
CA GLU A 231 15.83 -32.24 -5.60
C GLU A 231 16.58 -32.78 -6.83
N ARG A 232 15.87 -32.92 -7.96
CA ARG A 232 16.47 -33.44 -9.19
C ARG A 232 17.48 -32.47 -9.79
N VAL A 233 17.16 -31.18 -9.77
CA VAL A 233 18.06 -30.14 -10.27
C VAL A 233 19.32 -30.06 -9.40
N GLU A 234 19.18 -30.11 -8.08
CA GLU A 234 20.33 -30.15 -7.16
C GLU A 234 21.22 -31.38 -7.38
N GLU A 235 20.62 -32.56 -7.54
CA GLU A 235 21.36 -33.79 -7.86
C GLU A 235 22.20 -33.63 -9.12
N VAL A 236 21.63 -33.09 -10.20
CA VAL A 236 22.34 -32.86 -11.46
C VAL A 236 23.48 -31.87 -11.28
N ILE A 237 23.26 -30.77 -10.55
CA ILE A 237 24.32 -29.78 -10.28
C ILE A 237 25.49 -30.42 -9.53
N LEU A 238 25.19 -31.20 -8.48
CA LEU A 238 26.21 -31.78 -7.60
C LEU A 238 26.96 -32.96 -8.22
N SER A 239 26.32 -33.70 -9.13
CA SER A 239 26.89 -34.91 -9.75
C SER A 239 27.53 -34.67 -11.12
N SER A 240 27.20 -33.57 -11.81
CA SER A 240 27.73 -33.27 -13.14
C SER A 240 29.13 -32.66 -13.10
N SER A 241 29.92 -32.91 -14.14
CA SER A 241 31.12 -32.10 -14.41
C SER A 241 30.72 -30.70 -14.90
N SER A 242 31.64 -29.73 -14.85
CA SER A 242 31.40 -28.38 -15.38
C SER A 242 30.97 -28.41 -16.86
N GLU A 243 31.55 -29.29 -17.67
CA GLU A 243 31.22 -29.39 -19.10
C GLU A 243 29.82 -29.99 -19.31
N ALA A 244 29.52 -31.07 -18.57
CA ALA A 244 28.20 -31.70 -18.63
C ALA A 244 27.08 -30.76 -18.14
N LEU A 245 27.34 -29.98 -17.09
CA LEU A 245 26.40 -28.98 -16.59
C LEU A 245 26.17 -27.85 -17.62
N GLY A 246 27.22 -27.41 -18.31
CA GLY A 246 27.11 -26.41 -19.38
C GLY A 246 26.27 -26.91 -20.55
N ILE A 247 26.50 -28.14 -21.01
CA ILE A 247 25.71 -28.80 -22.06
C ILE A 247 24.26 -28.95 -21.60
N TRP A 248 24.06 -29.42 -20.37
CA TRP A 248 22.73 -29.56 -19.79
C TRP A 248 22.03 -28.21 -19.83
N LEU A 249 22.59 -27.12 -19.31
CA LEU A 249 21.96 -25.79 -19.32
C LEU A 249 21.73 -25.18 -20.71
N ALA A 250 22.51 -25.61 -21.72
CA ALA A 250 22.39 -25.14 -23.10
C ALA A 250 21.31 -25.87 -23.92
N ASP A 251 20.97 -27.11 -23.57
CA ASP A 251 19.91 -27.89 -24.24
C ASP A 251 18.59 -27.82 -23.47
N PRO A 252 17.58 -27.05 -23.90
CA PRO A 252 16.30 -26.95 -23.20
C PRO A 252 15.54 -28.29 -23.08
N ASN A 253 15.87 -29.32 -23.88
CA ASN A 253 15.20 -30.62 -23.84
C ASN A 253 15.88 -31.69 -22.98
N ALA A 254 17.11 -31.46 -22.49
CA ALA A 254 17.80 -32.46 -21.68
C ALA A 254 17.04 -32.73 -20.34
N ARG A 255 17.12 -33.98 -19.87
CA ARG A 255 16.41 -34.50 -18.68
C ARG A 255 17.37 -34.73 -17.51
#